data_AF-A0A2P6FCU7-F1
#
_entry.id   AF-A0A2P6FCU7-F1
#
_cell.length_a   1.000
_cell.length_b   1.000
_cell.length_c   1.000
_cell.angle_alpha   90.00
_cell.angle_beta   90.00
_cell.angle_gamma   90.00
#
_symmetry.space_group_name_H-M   'P 1'
#
loop_
_entity.id
_entity.type
_entity.pdbx_description
1 polymer ?
#
loop_
_entity_poly.entity_id
_entity_poly.type
_entity_poly.pdbx_seq_one_letter_code
_entity_poly.pdbx_strand_id
1 'polypeptide(L)'
;MRKDYYVIKKTKLIAAKEQGWRRKRKNLNKEYQQELHRYYLNANHFFTEQILEVKTIINLNLMTITNLKKSTTKANKSEVKTQIKTLQKNNKVNYQKLNILQPHLFWTIVLMFIKIAFIGFGGGNAMLPIIFSEIVEKKGWISAEYFDKIVILSNALPGPATIQVPAVIGYQLYGWWGALAASLWANFPLMLLVGVLTVILQNAIPELYLAYVSLAIMPVILALIFVLIIKMFRSSMKEITLFVSLPIMIFWIIFLVAVPAPYNIPAIVVIVMLIISLIRLLAIPFFIKILL
;
A
#
# COMPACT_ATOMS: atom_id res chain seq x y z
N MET A 1 33.81 3.81 22.28
CA MET A 1 35.10 3.42 21.67
C MET A 1 35.22 1.93 21.28
N ARG A 2 34.70 0.93 22.02
CA ARG A 2 34.78 -0.50 21.57
C ARG A 2 33.64 -0.99 20.65
N LYS A 3 32.54 -0.24 20.45
CA LYS A 3 31.43 -0.62 19.53
C LYS A 3 31.61 -0.13 18.09
N ASP A 4 32.33 0.97 17.89
CA ASP A 4 32.59 1.56 16.56
C ASP A 4 33.58 0.71 15.75
N TYR A 5 34.51 0.03 16.44
CA TYR A 5 35.48 -0.89 15.83
C TYR A 5 34.83 -2.14 15.21
N TYR A 6 33.69 -2.60 15.72
CA TYR A 6 32.99 -3.76 15.17
C TYR A 6 32.20 -3.43 13.90
N VAL A 7 31.64 -2.22 13.82
CA VAL A 7 30.85 -1.77 12.67
C VAL A 7 31.77 -1.44 11.48
N ILE A 8 32.93 -0.83 11.72
CA ILE A 8 33.92 -0.47 10.68
C ILE A 8 34.69 -1.70 10.18
N LYS A 9 35.03 -2.65 11.06
CA LYS A 9 35.74 -3.89 10.64
C LYS A 9 34.82 -4.81 9.83
N LYS A 10 33.51 -4.85 10.14
CA LYS A 10 32.51 -5.63 9.39
C LYS A 10 32.19 -5.01 8.02
N THR A 11 32.08 -3.68 7.92
CA THR A 11 31.90 -2.99 6.63
C THR A 11 33.12 -3.07 5.72
N LYS A 12 34.35 -2.95 6.25
CA LYS A 12 35.58 -3.18 5.45
C LYS A 12 35.74 -4.63 5.00
N LEU A 13 35.32 -5.62 5.80
CA LEU A 13 35.31 -7.04 5.38
C LEU A 13 34.26 -7.32 4.28
N ILE A 14 33.12 -6.64 4.33
CA ILE A 14 32.04 -6.76 3.34
C ILE A 14 32.47 -6.12 2.01
N ALA A 15 33.08 -4.93 2.04
CA ALA A 15 33.60 -4.25 0.85
C ALA A 15 34.82 -4.98 0.21
N ALA A 16 35.73 -5.54 1.03
CA ALA A 16 36.85 -6.34 0.56
C ALA A 16 36.40 -7.68 -0.05
N LYS A 17 35.32 -8.28 0.45
CA LYS A 17 34.68 -9.44 -0.20
C LYS A 17 33.98 -9.04 -1.49
N GLU A 18 33.23 -7.94 -1.56
CA GLU A 18 32.56 -7.53 -2.81
C GLU A 18 33.51 -7.37 -4.02
N GLN A 19 34.72 -6.86 -3.82
CA GLN A 19 35.71 -6.73 -4.91
C GLN A 19 36.30 -8.09 -5.37
N GLY A 20 36.51 -9.03 -4.45
CA GLY A 20 36.90 -10.41 -4.79
C GLY A 20 35.76 -11.24 -5.41
N TRP A 21 34.51 -10.90 -5.08
CA TRP A 21 33.31 -11.65 -5.46
C TRP A 21 32.72 -11.24 -6.82
N ARG A 22 32.98 -10.02 -7.31
CA ARG A 22 32.59 -9.61 -8.68
C ARG A 22 33.22 -10.49 -9.78
N ARG A 23 34.41 -11.07 -9.55
CA ARG A 23 35.08 -11.98 -10.50
C ARG A 23 34.49 -13.40 -10.54
N LYS A 24 33.77 -13.84 -9.50
CA LYS A 24 33.19 -15.20 -9.40
C LYS A 24 31.73 -15.33 -9.84
N ARG A 25 31.15 -14.28 -10.42
CA ARG A 25 29.73 -14.20 -10.80
C ARG A 25 29.27 -15.15 -11.92
N LYS A 26 30.20 -15.72 -12.71
CA LYS A 26 29.82 -16.42 -13.95
C LYS A 26 29.36 -17.88 -13.80
N ASN A 27 29.64 -18.56 -12.68
CA ASN A 27 29.26 -19.97 -12.48
C ASN A 27 28.72 -20.24 -11.06
N LEU A 28 27.50 -19.81 -10.74
CA LEU A 28 26.87 -20.12 -9.45
C LEU A 28 25.54 -20.85 -9.65
N ASN A 29 25.42 -22.03 -9.04
CA ASN A 29 24.25 -22.93 -9.07
C ASN A 29 22.97 -22.26 -8.53
N LYS A 30 21.81 -22.69 -9.05
CA LYS A 30 20.46 -22.19 -8.68
C LYS A 30 20.19 -22.24 -7.16
N GLU A 31 20.77 -23.21 -6.47
CA GLU A 31 20.61 -23.38 -5.01
C GLU A 31 21.30 -22.27 -4.21
N TYR A 32 22.49 -21.83 -4.66
CA TYR A 32 23.22 -20.71 -4.02
C TYR A 32 22.56 -19.36 -4.31
N GLN A 33 21.93 -19.21 -5.48
CA GLN A 33 21.08 -18.05 -5.79
C GLN A 33 19.85 -17.99 -4.87
N GLN A 34 19.21 -19.13 -4.58
CA GLN A 34 18.11 -19.22 -3.63
C GLN A 34 18.55 -18.97 -2.18
N GLU A 35 19.76 -19.38 -1.80
CA GLU A 35 20.31 -19.12 -0.47
C GLU A 35 20.71 -17.65 -0.28
N LEU A 36 21.30 -17.02 -1.30
CA LEU A 36 21.51 -15.56 -1.34
C LEU A 36 20.19 -14.80 -1.29
N HIS A 37 19.17 -15.25 -2.04
CA HIS A 37 17.83 -14.67 -1.99
C HIS A 37 17.22 -14.79 -0.58
N ARG A 38 17.35 -15.96 0.08
CA ARG A 38 16.98 -16.16 1.49
C ARG A 38 17.77 -15.27 2.46
N TYR A 39 19.05 -15.01 2.20
CA TYR A 39 19.88 -14.13 3.02
C TYR A 39 19.50 -12.65 2.85
N TYR A 40 19.19 -12.21 1.62
CA TYR A 40 18.67 -10.86 1.34
C TYR A 40 17.24 -10.65 1.86
N LEU A 41 16.42 -11.71 1.86
CA LEU A 41 15.12 -11.76 2.52
C LEU A 41 15.23 -11.55 4.04
N ASN A 42 16.16 -12.26 4.69
CA ASN A 42 16.40 -12.13 6.13
C ASN A 42 17.01 -10.78 6.52
N ALA A 43 17.81 -10.14 5.66
CA ALA A 43 18.36 -8.81 5.95
C ALA A 43 17.31 -7.68 5.87
N ASN A 44 16.26 -7.85 5.04
CA ASN A 44 15.18 -6.85 4.86
C ASN A 44 14.02 -7.01 5.85
N HIS A 45 13.89 -8.17 6.49
CA HIS A 45 12.88 -8.48 7.52
C HIS A 45 13.18 -7.82 8.88
N PHE A 46 14.43 -7.42 9.13
CA PHE A 46 14.93 -6.95 10.43
C PHE A 46 14.26 -5.67 10.95
N PHE A 47 14.02 -4.67 10.09
CA PHE A 47 13.53 -3.36 10.54
C PHE A 47 12.06 -3.39 10.94
N THR A 48 11.21 -4.11 10.19
CA THR A 48 9.77 -4.18 10.44
C THR A 48 9.47 -5.05 11.66
N GLU A 49 10.12 -6.21 11.79
CA GLU A 49 10.08 -7.07 12.99
C GLU A 49 10.50 -6.27 14.23
N GLN A 50 11.62 -5.54 14.17
CA GLN A 50 12.08 -4.74 15.30
C GLN A 50 11.11 -3.62 15.69
N ILE A 51 10.48 -2.96 14.72
CA ILE A 51 9.48 -1.92 15.01
C ILE A 51 8.23 -2.55 15.64
N LEU A 52 7.75 -3.67 15.11
CA LEU A 52 6.56 -4.37 15.61
C LEU A 52 6.80 -4.92 17.02
N GLU A 53 7.95 -5.55 17.23
CA GLU A 53 8.42 -6.09 18.51
C GLU A 53 8.52 -4.96 19.55
N VAL A 54 9.18 -3.84 19.21
CA VAL A 54 9.32 -2.69 20.11
C VAL A 54 7.96 -2.07 20.44
N LYS A 55 7.05 -1.92 19.47
CA LYS A 55 5.68 -1.45 19.72
C LYS A 55 4.91 -2.40 20.65
N THR A 56 5.05 -3.70 20.44
CA THR A 56 4.38 -4.74 21.24
C THR A 56 4.88 -4.71 22.68
N ILE A 57 6.19 -4.63 22.89
CA ILE A 57 6.82 -4.50 24.21
C ILE A 57 6.33 -3.23 24.93
N ILE A 58 6.24 -2.10 24.24
CA ILE A 58 5.74 -0.85 24.83
C ILE A 58 4.28 -1.00 25.29
N ASN A 59 3.41 -1.57 24.44
CA ASN A 59 1.99 -1.76 24.76
C ASN A 59 1.79 -2.74 25.94
N LEU A 60 2.53 -3.86 25.95
CA LEU A 60 2.55 -4.80 27.07
C LEU A 60 2.98 -4.10 28.36
N ASN A 61 4.08 -3.34 28.33
CA ASN A 61 4.55 -2.60 29.50
C ASN A 61 3.52 -1.56 30.00
N LEU A 62 2.81 -0.89 29.09
CA LEU A 62 1.74 0.05 29.45
C LEU A 62 0.54 -0.67 30.10
N MET A 63 0.13 -1.83 29.58
CA MET A 63 -0.87 -2.69 30.21
C MET A 63 -0.43 -3.12 31.61
N THR A 64 0.81 -3.61 31.75
CA THR A 64 1.37 -4.04 33.03
C THR A 64 1.41 -2.89 34.05
N ILE A 65 1.84 -1.69 33.64
CA ILE A 65 1.79 -0.50 34.51
C ILE A 65 0.36 -0.18 34.96
N THR A 66 -0.61 -0.32 34.06
CA THR A 66 -2.03 -0.06 34.36
C THR A 66 -2.59 -1.07 35.37
N ASN A 67 -2.23 -2.35 35.22
CA ASN A 67 -2.62 -3.41 36.15
C ASN A 67 -1.94 -3.24 37.52
N LEU A 68 -0.65 -2.91 37.55
CA LEU A 68 0.11 -2.62 38.77
C LEU A 68 -0.49 -1.44 39.55
N LYS A 69 -0.91 -0.38 38.86
CA LYS A 69 -1.62 0.75 39.50
C LYS A 69 -2.95 0.34 40.13
N LYS A 70 -3.69 -0.59 39.51
CA LYS A 70 -4.97 -1.09 40.03
C LYS A 70 -4.78 -2.04 41.23
N SER A 71 -3.71 -2.83 41.27
CA SER A 71 -3.41 -3.77 42.38
C SER A 71 -2.60 -3.15 43.52
N THR A 72 -2.36 -1.84 43.50
CA THR A 72 -1.56 -1.17 44.52
C THR A 72 -2.31 -1.10 45.85
N THR A 73 -1.72 -1.65 46.92
CA THR A 73 -2.23 -1.56 48.30
C THR A 73 -1.22 -0.85 49.20
N LYS A 74 -1.62 -0.36 50.39
CA LYS A 74 -0.73 0.36 51.32
C LYS A 74 0.55 -0.41 51.66
N ALA A 75 0.49 -1.74 51.70
CA ALA A 75 1.62 -2.62 52.02
C ALA A 75 2.64 -2.81 50.88
N ASN A 76 2.21 -2.83 49.61
CA ASN A 76 3.12 -3.07 48.45
C ASN A 76 3.54 -1.79 47.70
N LYS A 77 3.13 -0.62 48.19
CA LYS A 77 3.22 0.66 47.47
C LYS A 77 4.66 1.04 47.06
N SER A 78 5.66 0.73 47.87
CA SER A 78 7.07 1.00 47.58
C SER A 78 7.61 0.10 46.47
N GLU A 79 7.25 -1.17 46.49
CA GLU A 79 7.64 -2.18 45.51
C GLU A 79 7.01 -1.90 44.14
N VAL A 80 5.69 -1.66 44.11
CA VAL A 80 4.95 -1.31 42.89
C VAL A 80 5.50 -0.02 42.25
N LYS A 81 5.84 1.00 43.06
CA LYS A 81 6.44 2.24 42.56
C LYS A 81 7.80 2.02 41.90
N THR A 82 8.57 1.05 42.39
CA THR A 82 9.88 0.70 41.84
C THR A 82 9.73 -0.06 40.51
N GLN A 83 8.82 -1.02 40.44
CA GLN A 83 8.49 -1.76 39.21
C GLN A 83 7.93 -0.85 38.11
N ILE A 84 7.07 0.11 38.47
CA ILE A 84 6.55 1.10 37.50
C ILE A 84 7.71 1.98 36.97
N LYS A 85 8.64 2.42 37.83
CA LYS A 85 9.79 3.22 37.40
C LYS A 85 10.71 2.47 36.44
N THR A 86 10.96 1.18 36.67
CA THR A 86 11.80 0.37 35.77
C THR A 86 11.13 0.16 34.41
N LEU A 87 9.84 -0.16 34.38
CA LEU A 87 9.07 -0.29 33.14
C LEU A 87 8.99 1.04 32.37
N GLN A 88 8.83 2.17 33.06
CA GLN A 88 8.87 3.50 32.44
C GLN A 88 10.25 3.82 31.83
N LYS A 89 11.34 3.47 32.52
CA LYS A 89 12.70 3.65 32.00
C LYS A 89 12.93 2.79 30.76
N ASN A 90 12.49 1.54 30.76
CA ASN A 90 12.59 0.63 29.61
C ASN A 90 11.76 1.15 28.42
N ASN A 91 10.54 1.63 28.67
CA ASN A 91 9.74 2.26 27.62
C ASN A 91 10.42 3.50 27.02
N LYS A 92 11.09 4.34 27.83
CA LYS A 92 11.83 5.51 27.31
C LYS A 92 12.93 5.11 26.33
N VAL A 93 13.66 4.02 26.61
CA VAL A 93 14.69 3.47 25.70
C VAL A 93 14.04 2.90 24.43
N ASN A 94 12.92 2.19 24.58
CA ASN A 94 12.18 1.63 23.44
C ASN A 94 11.61 2.73 22.52
N TYR A 95 11.10 3.83 23.07
CA TYR A 95 10.68 4.99 22.29
C TYR A 95 11.85 5.65 21.54
N GLN A 96 13.04 5.73 22.15
CA GLN A 96 14.24 6.22 21.46
C GLN A 96 14.63 5.31 20.28
N LYS A 97 14.59 3.98 20.47
CA LYS A 97 14.83 3.00 19.40
C LYS A 97 13.80 3.15 18.27
N LEU A 98 12.53 3.37 18.62
CA LEU A 98 11.44 3.56 17.66
C LEU A 98 11.64 4.83 16.82
N ASN A 99 12.05 5.95 17.42
CA ASN A 99 12.31 7.22 16.73
C ASN A 99 13.43 7.13 15.69
N ILE A 100 14.37 6.21 15.86
CA ILE A 100 15.47 6.01 14.90
C ILE A 100 15.03 5.11 13.74
N LEU A 101 14.23 4.07 14.02
CA LEU A 101 13.81 3.08 13.03
C LEU A 101 12.69 3.58 12.11
N GLN A 102 11.78 4.39 12.64
CA GLN A 102 10.62 4.95 11.93
C GLN A 102 10.97 5.74 10.64
N PRO A 103 11.87 6.75 10.65
CA PRO A 103 12.17 7.52 9.46
C PRO A 103 12.81 6.67 8.34
N HIS A 104 13.63 5.68 8.68
CA HIS A 104 14.20 4.77 7.68
C HIS A 104 13.10 3.95 6.98
N LEU A 105 12.13 3.44 7.75
CA LEU A 105 11.02 2.68 7.18
C LEU A 105 10.18 3.57 6.24
N PHE A 106 9.89 4.80 6.65
CA PHE A 106 9.14 5.76 5.83
C PHE A 106 9.78 5.98 4.46
N TRP A 107 11.07 6.33 4.42
CA TRP A 107 11.79 6.52 3.15
C TRP A 107 11.87 5.25 2.31
N THR A 108 11.92 4.08 2.95
CA THR A 108 11.92 2.80 2.25
C THR A 108 10.58 2.54 1.56
N ILE A 109 9.46 2.90 2.21
CA ILE A 109 8.12 2.85 1.61
C ILE A 109 8.04 3.81 0.43
N VAL A 110 8.48 5.05 0.59
CA VAL A 110 8.50 6.07 -0.47
C VAL A 110 9.29 5.56 -1.69
N LEU A 111 10.55 5.17 -1.51
CA LEU A 111 11.41 4.72 -2.60
C LEU A 111 10.89 3.46 -3.29
N MET A 112 10.28 2.55 -2.52
CA MET A 112 9.62 1.38 -3.10
C MET A 112 8.47 1.80 -4.01
N PHE A 113 7.53 2.61 -3.54
CA PHE A 113 6.37 2.97 -4.34
C PHE A 113 6.73 3.84 -5.54
N ILE A 114 7.78 4.67 -5.44
CA ILE A 114 8.38 5.35 -6.60
C ILE A 114 8.89 4.32 -7.63
N LYS A 115 9.65 3.33 -7.20
CA LYS A 115 10.16 2.26 -8.08
C LYS A 115 9.00 1.50 -8.74
N ILE A 116 7.97 1.18 -7.97
CA ILE A 116 6.77 0.49 -8.48
C ILE A 116 6.03 1.38 -9.48
N ALA A 117 5.96 2.70 -9.27
CA ALA A 117 5.35 3.64 -10.21
C ALA A 117 6.04 3.64 -11.58
N PHE A 118 7.37 3.52 -11.62
CA PHE A 118 8.13 3.49 -12.88
C PHE A 118 8.08 2.12 -13.59
N ILE A 119 8.00 1.03 -12.85
CA ILE A 119 8.03 -0.34 -13.42
C ILE A 119 6.61 -0.86 -13.71
N GLY A 120 5.62 -0.41 -12.93
CA GLY A 120 4.23 -0.84 -12.99
C GLY A 120 3.44 -0.20 -14.12
N PHE A 121 3.87 -0.40 -15.36
CA PHE A 121 3.10 -0.03 -16.54
C PHE A 121 1.99 -1.06 -16.79
N GLY A 122 0.72 -0.61 -16.89
CA GLY A 122 -0.43 -1.48 -17.20
C GLY A 122 -1.70 -1.27 -16.36
N GLY A 123 -1.75 -0.25 -15.49
CA GLY A 123 -2.92 0.07 -14.66
C GLY A 123 -3.00 -0.73 -13.36
N GLY A 124 -4.09 -0.56 -12.59
CA GLY A 124 -4.23 -1.08 -11.22
C GLY A 124 -3.92 -2.55 -11.03
N ASN A 125 -4.52 -3.41 -11.85
CA ASN A 125 -4.34 -4.86 -11.72
C ASN A 125 -2.95 -5.34 -12.16
N ALA A 126 -2.27 -4.61 -13.05
CA ALA A 126 -0.91 -4.93 -13.47
C ALA A 126 0.14 -4.58 -12.39
N MET A 127 -0.16 -3.61 -11.52
CA MET A 127 0.72 -3.25 -10.39
C MET A 127 0.64 -4.27 -9.24
N LEU A 128 -0.48 -4.97 -9.05
CA LEU A 128 -0.66 -5.93 -7.96
C LEU A 128 0.44 -7.01 -7.87
N PRO A 129 0.82 -7.73 -8.94
CA PRO A 129 1.87 -8.74 -8.85
C PRO A 129 3.25 -8.14 -8.53
N ILE A 130 3.51 -6.90 -8.96
CA ILE A 130 4.77 -6.20 -8.63
C ILE A 130 4.79 -5.82 -7.15
N ILE A 131 3.68 -5.28 -6.64
CA ILE A 131 3.52 -4.97 -5.21
C ILE A 131 3.63 -6.25 -4.39
N PHE A 132 2.97 -7.33 -4.80
CA PHE A 132 3.05 -8.63 -4.13
C PHE A 132 4.50 -9.12 -4.04
N SER A 133 5.23 -9.13 -5.16
CA SER A 133 6.64 -9.56 -5.15
C SER A 133 7.52 -8.68 -4.28
N GLU A 134 7.34 -7.35 -4.30
CA GLU A 134 8.17 -6.47 -3.47
C GLU A 134 7.83 -6.56 -1.97
N ILE A 135 6.56 -6.67 -1.61
CA ILE A 135 6.08 -6.52 -0.22
C ILE A 135 5.96 -7.86 0.49
N VAL A 136 5.41 -8.87 -0.19
CA VAL A 136 5.23 -10.22 0.33
C VAL A 136 6.50 -11.04 0.10
N GLU A 137 6.94 -11.18 -1.15
CA GLU A 137 8.04 -12.11 -1.46
C GLU A 137 9.41 -11.59 -1.07
N LYS A 138 9.74 -10.31 -1.33
CA LYS A 138 11.09 -9.75 -1.12
C LYS A 138 11.32 -9.14 0.25
N LYS A 139 10.26 -8.58 0.86
CA LYS A 139 10.35 -7.86 2.14
C LYS A 139 9.67 -8.57 3.28
N GLY A 140 8.73 -9.48 3.01
CA GLY A 140 7.96 -10.18 4.05
C GLY A 140 7.22 -9.25 5.00
N TRP A 141 6.86 -8.04 4.54
CA TRP A 141 6.21 -7.04 5.39
C TRP A 141 4.76 -7.38 5.69
N ILE A 142 4.13 -8.12 4.77
CA ILE A 142 2.75 -8.55 4.80
C ILE A 142 2.70 -10.01 4.36
N SER A 143 1.87 -10.83 5.00
CA SER A 143 1.64 -12.21 4.57
C SER A 143 0.82 -12.26 3.29
N ALA A 144 0.98 -13.32 2.50
CA ALA A 144 0.20 -13.51 1.26
C ALA A 144 -1.32 -13.45 1.52
N GLU A 145 -1.79 -14.12 2.58
CA GLU A 145 -3.21 -14.13 2.95
C GLU A 145 -3.73 -12.73 3.32
N TYR A 146 -2.92 -11.91 4.00
CA TYR A 146 -3.31 -10.55 4.34
C TYR A 146 -3.28 -9.63 3.12
N PHE A 147 -2.35 -9.85 2.19
CA PHE A 147 -2.34 -9.13 0.91
C PHE A 147 -3.62 -9.40 0.12
N ASP A 148 -4.08 -10.65 0.04
CA ASP A 148 -5.34 -10.98 -0.63
C ASP A 148 -6.55 -10.26 0.01
N LYS A 149 -6.58 -10.17 1.35
CA LYS A 149 -7.61 -9.39 2.07
C LYS A 149 -7.57 -7.91 1.69
N ILE A 150 -6.39 -7.33 1.50
CA ILE A 150 -6.23 -5.93 1.05
C ILE A 150 -6.77 -5.75 -0.37
N VAL A 151 -6.49 -6.70 -1.27
CA VAL A 151 -6.98 -6.64 -2.65
C VAL A 151 -8.51 -6.75 -2.69
N ILE A 152 -9.09 -7.69 -1.93
CA ILE A 152 -10.55 -7.85 -1.81
C ILE A 152 -11.18 -6.56 -1.25
N LEU A 153 -10.60 -6.00 -0.19
CA LEU A 153 -11.08 -4.74 0.40
C LEU A 153 -11.02 -3.58 -0.59
N SER A 154 -9.95 -3.50 -1.38
CA SER A 154 -9.80 -2.46 -2.40
C SER A 154 -10.84 -2.63 -3.51
N ASN A 155 -11.13 -3.85 -3.95
CA ASN A 155 -12.19 -4.08 -4.94
C ASN A 155 -13.60 -3.79 -4.39
N ALA A 156 -13.81 -3.91 -3.08
CA ALA A 156 -15.06 -3.56 -2.43
C ALA A 156 -15.27 -2.05 -2.28
N LEU A 157 -14.18 -1.27 -2.20
CA LEU A 157 -14.24 0.18 -2.07
C LEU A 157 -14.29 0.86 -3.45
N PRO A 158 -15.21 1.80 -3.70
CA PRO A 158 -15.24 2.52 -4.96
C PRO A 158 -13.96 3.36 -5.11
N GLY A 159 -13.19 3.12 -6.16
CA GLY A 159 -12.00 3.90 -6.51
C GLY A 159 -10.89 3.08 -7.17
N PRO A 160 -9.76 3.73 -7.51
CA PRO A 160 -8.67 3.08 -8.21
C PRO A 160 -7.81 2.22 -7.27
N ALA A 161 -7.65 0.94 -7.61
CA ALA A 161 -6.80 0.01 -6.88
C ALA A 161 -5.32 0.48 -6.79
N THR A 162 -4.86 1.30 -7.75
CA THR A 162 -3.52 1.92 -7.75
C THR A 162 -3.29 2.89 -6.59
N ILE A 163 -4.34 3.38 -5.94
CA ILE A 163 -4.26 4.27 -4.78
C ILE A 163 -4.60 3.53 -3.51
N GLN A 164 -5.66 2.73 -3.53
CA GLN A 164 -6.21 2.07 -2.34
C GLN A 164 -5.28 0.97 -1.80
N VAL A 165 -4.73 0.10 -2.66
CA VAL A 165 -3.83 -0.96 -2.20
C VAL A 165 -2.55 -0.37 -1.57
N PRO A 166 -1.84 0.58 -2.22
CA PRO A 166 -0.76 1.31 -1.56
C PRO A 166 -1.19 2.03 -0.28
N ALA A 167 -2.39 2.62 -0.23
CA ALA A 167 -2.88 3.31 0.97
C ALA A 167 -2.97 2.37 2.16
N VAL A 168 -3.62 1.22 2.00
CA VAL A 168 -3.82 0.25 3.08
C VAL A 168 -2.49 -0.35 3.52
N ILE A 169 -1.61 -0.66 2.56
CA ILE A 169 -0.27 -1.19 2.87
C ILE A 169 0.56 -0.13 3.59
N GLY A 170 0.57 1.12 3.11
CA GLY A 170 1.24 2.23 3.77
C GLY A 170 0.69 2.48 5.18
N TYR A 171 -0.62 2.40 5.35
CA TYR A 171 -1.29 2.49 6.65
C TYR A 171 -0.81 1.41 7.61
N GLN A 172 -0.73 0.17 7.15
CA GLN A 172 -0.29 -0.95 7.97
C GLN A 172 1.17 -0.80 8.41
N LEU A 173 2.03 -0.23 7.57
CA LEU A 173 3.46 -0.12 7.84
C LEU A 173 3.84 1.12 8.65
N TYR A 174 3.20 2.26 8.39
CA TYR A 174 3.59 3.55 8.95
C TYR A 174 2.41 4.45 9.32
N GLY A 175 1.22 3.86 9.53
CA GLY A 175 0.01 4.59 9.89
C GLY A 175 -0.42 5.59 8.82
N TRP A 176 -1.14 6.64 9.23
CA TRP A 176 -1.67 7.65 8.31
C TRP A 176 -0.62 8.27 7.38
N TRP A 177 0.57 8.56 7.89
CA TRP A 177 1.66 9.11 7.08
C TRP A 177 2.18 8.12 6.04
N GLY A 178 2.20 6.84 6.39
CA GLY A 178 2.54 5.77 5.44
C GLY A 178 1.49 5.63 4.34
N ALA A 179 0.21 5.71 4.69
CA ALA A 179 -0.89 5.64 3.73
C ALA A 179 -0.78 6.78 2.71
N LEU A 180 -0.65 8.01 3.20
CA LEU A 180 -0.55 9.20 2.37
C LEU A 180 0.71 9.17 1.48
N ALA A 181 1.86 8.79 2.05
CA ALA A 181 3.09 8.66 1.28
C ALA A 181 3.01 7.56 0.22
N ALA A 182 2.54 6.36 0.58
CA ALA A 182 2.44 5.24 -0.35
C ALA A 182 1.50 5.56 -1.52
N SER A 183 0.32 6.13 -1.23
CA SER A 183 -0.64 6.55 -2.26
C SER A 183 -0.10 7.63 -3.18
N LEU A 184 0.50 8.68 -2.62
CA LEU A 184 1.06 9.77 -3.42
C LEU A 184 2.22 9.27 -4.28
N TRP A 185 3.22 8.63 -3.68
CA TRP A 185 4.44 8.25 -4.39
C TRP A 185 4.26 7.07 -5.37
N ALA A 186 3.19 6.30 -5.24
CA ALA A 186 2.82 5.29 -6.24
C ALA A 186 2.29 5.90 -7.56
N ASN A 187 1.84 7.16 -7.56
CA ASN A 187 1.17 7.78 -8.72
C ASN A 187 1.84 9.09 -9.16
N PHE A 188 2.36 9.86 -8.22
CA PHE A 188 2.96 11.17 -8.43
C PHE A 188 4.14 11.17 -9.43
N PRO A 189 5.10 10.22 -9.38
CA PRO A 189 6.21 10.22 -10.34
C PRO A 189 5.75 10.08 -11.79
N LEU A 190 4.74 9.24 -12.04
CA LEU A 190 4.18 9.06 -13.36
C LEU A 190 3.39 10.29 -13.82
N MET A 191 2.59 10.88 -12.92
CA MET A 191 1.85 12.11 -13.20
C MET A 191 2.80 13.27 -13.55
N LEU A 192 3.91 13.40 -12.82
CA LEU A 192 4.94 14.39 -13.07
C LEU A 192 5.65 14.13 -14.40
N LEU A 193 6.02 12.88 -14.69
CA LEU A 193 6.66 12.51 -15.95
C LEU A 193 5.79 12.87 -17.16
N VAL A 194 4.51 12.51 -17.12
CA VAL A 194 3.56 12.84 -18.18
C VAL A 194 3.38 14.35 -18.30
N GLY A 195 3.18 15.06 -17.20
CA GLY A 195 3.01 16.52 -17.21
C GLY A 195 4.22 17.26 -17.79
N VAL A 196 5.44 16.87 -17.38
CA VAL A 196 6.68 17.44 -17.92
C VAL A 196 6.80 17.13 -19.41
N LEU A 197 6.54 15.90 -19.83
CA LEU A 197 6.59 15.52 -21.24
C LEU A 197 5.58 16.31 -22.08
N THR A 198 4.36 16.52 -21.56
CA THR A 198 3.34 17.35 -22.22
C THR A 198 3.82 18.77 -22.42
N VAL A 199 4.39 19.42 -21.39
CA VAL A 199 4.92 20.79 -21.50
C VAL A 199 6.08 20.87 -22.50
N ILE A 200 6.97 19.88 -22.52
CA ILE A 200 8.08 19.82 -23.49
C ILE A 200 7.52 19.70 -24.91
N LEU A 201 6.57 18.79 -25.14
CA LEU A 201 5.99 18.57 -26.47
C LEU A 201 5.20 19.79 -26.97
N GLN A 202 4.48 20.48 -26.09
CA GLN A 202 3.76 21.71 -26.42
C GLN A 202 4.68 22.85 -26.89
N ASN A 203 5.89 22.93 -26.33
CA ASN A 203 6.87 23.95 -26.72
C ASN A 203 7.72 23.53 -27.93
N ALA A 204 7.94 22.23 -28.13
CA ALA A 204 8.82 21.72 -29.18
C ALA A 204 8.11 21.45 -30.52
N ILE A 205 6.79 21.24 -30.50
CA ILE A 205 6.00 20.83 -31.66
C ILE A 205 4.92 21.88 -31.93
N PRO A 206 4.71 22.31 -33.19
CA PRO A 206 3.63 23.23 -33.54
C PRO A 206 2.26 22.65 -33.17
N GLU A 207 1.35 23.50 -32.70
CA GLU A 207 0.02 23.13 -32.20
C GLU A 207 -0.77 22.26 -33.19
N LEU A 208 -0.65 22.55 -34.49
CA LEU A 208 -1.32 21.79 -35.55
C LEU A 208 -0.92 20.30 -35.56
N TYR A 209 0.36 19.98 -35.34
CA TYR A 209 0.84 18.60 -35.27
C TYR A 209 0.37 17.90 -34.00
N LEU A 210 0.29 18.60 -32.87
CA LEU A 210 -0.26 18.06 -31.62
C LEU A 210 -1.76 17.72 -31.75
N ALA A 211 -2.51 18.54 -32.49
CA ALA A 211 -3.90 18.26 -32.81
C ALA A 211 -4.05 16.99 -33.67
N TYR A 212 -3.22 16.82 -34.71
CA TYR A 212 -3.23 15.61 -35.52
C TYR A 212 -2.85 14.35 -34.74
N VAL A 213 -1.82 14.43 -33.88
CA VAL A 213 -1.42 13.30 -33.02
C VAL A 213 -2.55 12.94 -32.05
N SER A 214 -3.19 13.94 -31.45
CA SER A 214 -4.31 13.73 -30.52
C SER A 214 -5.52 13.09 -31.23
N LEU A 215 -5.83 13.54 -32.44
CA LEU A 215 -6.89 12.96 -33.27
C LEU A 215 -6.55 11.51 -33.68
N ALA A 216 -5.28 11.22 -33.98
CA ALA A 216 -4.82 9.87 -34.33
C ALA A 216 -4.83 8.90 -33.14
N ILE A 217 -4.68 9.38 -31.91
CA ILE A 217 -4.72 8.55 -30.69
C ILE A 217 -6.16 8.15 -30.32
N MET A 218 -7.17 8.99 -30.61
CA MET A 218 -8.57 8.71 -30.29
C MET A 218 -9.07 7.32 -30.74
N PRO A 219 -8.88 6.87 -32.01
CA PRO A 219 -9.32 5.54 -32.43
C PRO A 219 -8.61 4.41 -31.67
N VAL A 220 -7.36 4.60 -31.26
CA VAL A 220 -6.63 3.62 -30.43
C VAL A 220 -7.26 3.51 -29.05
N ILE A 221 -7.58 4.65 -28.43
CA ILE A 221 -8.29 4.68 -27.13
C ILE A 221 -9.65 3.99 -27.25
N LEU A 222 -10.43 4.30 -28.29
CA LEU A 222 -11.73 3.68 -28.54
C LEU A 222 -11.62 2.15 -28.72
N ALA A 223 -10.62 1.68 -29.49
CA ALA A 223 -10.37 0.27 -29.67
C ALA A 223 -9.98 -0.42 -28.34
N LEU A 224 -9.13 0.21 -27.53
CA LEU A 224 -8.76 -0.31 -26.21
C LEU A 224 -9.96 -0.40 -25.26
N ILE A 225 -10.80 0.64 -25.22
CA ILE A 225 -12.04 0.64 -24.43
C ILE A 225 -12.96 -0.47 -24.93
N PHE A 226 -13.13 -0.63 -26.24
CA PHE A 226 -13.99 -1.67 -26.83
C PHE A 226 -13.51 -3.08 -26.48
N VAL A 227 -12.19 -3.34 -26.56
CA VAL A 227 -11.59 -4.61 -26.12
C VAL A 227 -11.83 -4.85 -24.64
N LEU A 228 -11.70 -3.80 -23.81
CA LEU A 228 -11.93 -3.90 -22.37
C LEU A 228 -13.41 -4.25 -22.07
N ILE A 229 -14.35 -3.61 -22.78
CA ILE A 229 -15.79 -3.91 -22.68
C ILE A 229 -16.06 -5.38 -23.02
N ILE A 230 -15.55 -5.88 -24.15
CA ILE A 230 -15.75 -7.28 -24.54
C ILE A 230 -15.15 -8.24 -23.51
N LYS A 231 -13.94 -7.94 -23.00
CA LYS A 231 -13.27 -8.76 -22.00
C LYS A 231 -14.07 -8.83 -20.70
N MET A 232 -14.55 -7.68 -20.22
CA MET A 232 -15.39 -7.60 -19.01
C MET A 232 -16.73 -8.30 -19.21
N PHE A 233 -17.41 -8.05 -20.34
CA PHE A 233 -18.67 -8.69 -20.67
C PHE A 233 -18.57 -10.22 -20.67
N ARG A 234 -17.54 -10.78 -21.32
CA ARG A 234 -17.29 -12.23 -21.33
C ARG A 234 -16.99 -12.79 -19.94
N SER A 235 -16.31 -12.02 -19.09
CA SER A 235 -16.03 -12.42 -17.70
C SER A 235 -17.30 -12.43 -16.87
N SER A 236 -18.16 -11.41 -17.01
CA SER A 236 -19.42 -11.28 -16.27
C SER A 236 -20.46 -12.31 -16.66
N MET A 237 -20.50 -12.75 -17.92
CA MET A 237 -21.43 -13.78 -18.40
C MET A 237 -21.23 -15.17 -17.74
N LYS A 238 -20.10 -15.41 -17.07
CA LYS A 238 -19.83 -16.69 -16.39
C LYS A 238 -20.42 -16.80 -14.99
N GLU A 239 -20.73 -15.66 -14.36
CA GLU A 239 -21.11 -15.61 -12.94
C GLU A 239 -22.55 -15.10 -12.72
N ILE A 240 -23.20 -14.59 -13.75
CA ILE A 240 -24.48 -13.87 -13.64
C ILE A 240 -25.68 -14.74 -14.00
N THR A 241 -26.74 -14.68 -13.18
CA THR A 241 -28.08 -15.16 -13.53
C THR A 241 -28.75 -14.21 -14.52
N LEU A 242 -29.11 -14.74 -15.69
CA LEU A 242 -29.67 -14.01 -16.84
C LEU A 242 -30.94 -13.19 -16.48
N PHE A 243 -31.68 -13.64 -15.46
CA PHE A 243 -32.89 -12.98 -14.95
C PHE A 243 -32.63 -11.65 -14.21
N VAL A 244 -31.44 -11.45 -13.65
CA VAL A 244 -31.11 -10.23 -12.90
C VAL A 244 -30.44 -9.18 -13.81
N SER A 245 -29.63 -9.61 -14.78
CA SER A 245 -28.87 -8.70 -15.64
C SER A 245 -29.71 -8.02 -16.71
N LEU A 246 -30.71 -8.71 -17.28
CA LEU A 246 -31.58 -8.16 -18.33
C LEU A 246 -32.36 -6.93 -17.88
N PRO A 247 -33.08 -6.95 -16.73
CA PRO A 247 -33.79 -5.77 -16.23
C PRO A 247 -32.85 -4.59 -15.94
N ILE A 248 -31.67 -4.87 -15.38
CA ILE A 248 -30.65 -3.85 -15.08
C ILE A 248 -30.11 -3.23 -16.37
N MET A 249 -29.81 -4.03 -17.39
CA MET A 249 -29.33 -3.55 -18.67
C MET A 249 -30.38 -2.69 -19.38
N ILE A 250 -31.64 -3.13 -19.39
CA ILE A 250 -32.76 -2.37 -19.96
C ILE A 250 -32.94 -1.05 -19.22
N PHE A 251 -32.89 -1.05 -17.88
CA PHE A 251 -32.96 0.16 -17.07
C PHE A 251 -31.85 1.16 -17.45
N TRP A 252 -30.61 0.71 -17.57
CA TRP A 252 -29.49 1.59 -17.93
C TRP A 252 -29.59 2.14 -19.35
N ILE A 253 -30.07 1.36 -20.31
CA ILE A 253 -30.30 1.82 -21.69
C ILE A 253 -31.39 2.89 -21.71
N ILE A 254 -32.51 2.64 -21.02
CA ILE A 254 -33.61 3.61 -20.92
C ILE A 254 -33.14 4.89 -20.23
N PHE A 255 -32.39 4.78 -19.13
CA PHE A 255 -31.84 5.93 -18.42
C PHE A 255 -30.93 6.77 -19.31
N LEU A 256 -30.06 6.13 -20.11
CA LEU A 256 -29.10 6.83 -20.96
C LEU A 256 -29.76 7.58 -22.14
N VAL A 257 -30.87 7.04 -22.66
CA VAL A 257 -31.65 7.64 -23.77
C VAL A 257 -32.67 8.66 -23.29
N ALA A 258 -33.38 8.38 -22.19
CA ALA A 258 -34.47 9.22 -21.70
C ALA A 258 -33.99 10.43 -20.89
N VAL A 259 -32.79 10.37 -20.31
CA VAL A 259 -32.21 11.48 -19.54
C VAL A 259 -31.25 12.27 -20.43
N PRO A 260 -31.52 13.55 -20.73
CA PRO A 260 -30.63 14.37 -21.55
C PRO A 260 -29.30 14.65 -20.84
N ALA A 261 -28.22 14.71 -21.61
CA ALA A 261 -26.90 15.11 -21.10
C ALA A 261 -26.96 16.54 -20.54
N PRO A 262 -26.32 16.83 -19.38
CA PRO A 262 -25.37 16.01 -18.64
C PRO A 262 -25.98 15.14 -17.50
N TYR A 263 -27.31 15.10 -17.35
CA TYR A 263 -27.95 14.41 -16.22
C TYR A 263 -27.88 12.88 -16.31
N ASN A 264 -27.54 12.33 -17.49
CA ASN A 264 -27.28 10.91 -17.70
C ASN A 264 -25.86 10.46 -17.31
N ILE A 265 -25.02 11.36 -16.76
CA ILE A 265 -23.69 10.99 -16.29
C ILE A 265 -23.84 10.11 -15.03
N PRO A 266 -23.24 8.91 -14.98
CA PRO A 266 -23.30 8.00 -13.83
C PRO A 266 -22.89 8.62 -12.50
N ALA A 267 -22.14 9.73 -12.53
CA ALA A 267 -21.73 10.49 -11.36
C ALA A 267 -22.92 10.86 -10.45
N ILE A 268 -24.07 11.28 -10.98
CA ILE A 268 -25.25 11.61 -10.16
C ILE A 268 -25.77 10.35 -9.48
N VAL A 269 -25.86 9.23 -10.20
CA VAL A 269 -26.29 7.94 -9.66
C VAL A 269 -25.31 7.43 -8.60
N VAL A 270 -24.00 7.57 -8.83
CA VAL A 270 -22.94 7.20 -7.88
C VAL A 270 -22.98 8.11 -6.64
N ILE A 271 -23.22 9.41 -6.79
CA ILE A 271 -23.38 10.35 -5.68
C ILE A 271 -24.62 9.99 -4.85
N VAL A 272 -25.75 9.71 -5.49
CA VAL A 272 -26.97 9.27 -4.80
C VAL A 272 -26.74 7.93 -4.09
N MET A 273 -26.07 6.97 -4.73
CA MET A 273 -25.70 5.69 -4.10
C MET A 273 -24.74 5.89 -2.91
N LEU A 274 -23.76 6.78 -3.03
CA LEU A 274 -22.84 7.13 -1.93
C LEU A 274 -23.59 7.79 -0.77
N ILE A 275 -24.54 8.69 -1.04
CA ILE A 275 -25.38 9.32 -0.03
C ILE A 275 -26.24 8.26 0.68
N ILE A 276 -26.90 7.37 -0.07
CA ILE A 276 -27.70 6.27 0.49
C ILE A 276 -26.82 5.34 1.34
N SER A 277 -25.63 4.99 0.85
CA SER A 277 -24.68 4.13 1.56
C SER A 277 -24.13 4.80 2.83
N LEU A 278 -23.88 6.11 2.79
CA LEU A 278 -23.45 6.90 3.94
C LEU A 278 -24.56 7.02 5.00
N ILE A 279 -25.79 7.26 4.58
CA ILE A 279 -26.97 7.26 5.47
C ILE A 279 -27.13 5.89 6.14
N ARG A 280 -26.97 4.81 5.37
CA ARG A 280 -27.04 3.44 5.90
C ARG A 280 -25.91 3.14 6.89
N LEU A 281 -24.69 3.58 6.59
CA LEU A 281 -23.52 3.46 7.47
C LEU A 281 -23.71 4.20 8.80
N LEU A 282 -24.32 5.40 8.76
CA LEU A 282 -24.63 6.19 9.96
C LEU A 282 -25.83 5.65 10.74
N ALA A 283 -26.78 4.99 10.07
CA ALA A 283 -27.97 4.41 10.70
C ALA A 283 -27.70 3.08 11.42
N ILE A 284 -26.73 2.28 10.97
CA ILE A 284 -26.36 0.99 11.61
C ILE A 284 -25.97 1.14 13.10
N PRO A 285 -25.07 2.07 13.51
CA PRO A 285 -24.75 2.25 14.92
C PRO A 285 -25.91 2.83 15.74
N PHE A 286 -26.85 3.55 15.12
CA PHE A 286 -28.06 4.05 15.76
C PHE A 286 -29.04 2.92 16.10
N PHE A 287 -29.27 1.98 15.17
CA PHE A 287 -30.13 0.81 15.39
C PHE A 287 -29.56 -0.16 16.44
N ILE A 288 -28.24 -0.37 16.47
CA ILE A 288 -27.58 -1.25 17.46
C ILE A 288 -27.71 -0.68 18.89
N LYS A 289 -27.72 0.64 19.06
CA LYS A 289 -27.92 1.32 20.35
C LYS A 289 -29.35 1.30 20.89
N ILE A 290 -30.33 1.04 20.02
CA ILE A 290 -31.75 0.94 20.38
C ILE A 290 -32.14 -0.49 20.75
N LEU A 291 -31.34 -1.48 20.34
CA LEU A 291 -31.62 -2.91 20.52
C LEU A 291 -30.81 -3.56 21.67
N LEU A 292 -29.94 -2.80 22.34
CA LEU A 292 -29.15 -3.18 23.53
C LEU A 292 -29.55 -2.28 24.71
#